data_AF-A0A261AQ74-F1
#
_entry.id   AF-A0A261AQ74-F1
#
_cell.length_a   1.000
_cell.length_b   1.000
_cell.length_c   1.000
_cell.angle_alpha   90.00
_cell.angle_beta   90.00
_cell.angle_gamma   90.00
#
_symmetry.space_group_name_H-M   'P 1'
#
loop_
_entity.id
_entity.type
_entity.pdbx_description
1 polymer ?
#
loop_
_entity_poly.entity_id
_entity_poly.type
_entity_poly.pdbx_seq_one_letter_code
_entity_poly.pdbx_strand_id
1 'polypeptide(L)'
;MNLVVLFIFFFLVPGVISQDDASMVEIYAKVASEVPSTRGSLIAPAKCVNNCLNNQYCILAYMDTEGYCLNYEYSKFSTTFEIVTTLNTDEYSVAVKINKVTCPKSFTEVEFAYVDNRNGVKYPFQWTKTETGWTLVNPCPEPARIYRRSETVVVCLELYLTISQTQSEASAYCESQGKKMSRIVNHDEASMTLGVFGFAKDYTFSDGYTNTLELDPTQSGETGDACLMISFGSIDVQGCEDAASFVGVVCGSRLP
;
A
#
# COMPACT_ATOMS: atom_id res chain seq x y z
N MET A 1 -15.36 8.22 65.60
CA MET A 1 -14.49 9.05 64.73
C MET A 1 -13.92 8.11 63.68
N ASN A 2 -14.62 7.94 62.55
CA ASN A 2 -14.23 7.00 61.50
C ASN A 2 -13.44 7.75 60.43
N LEU A 3 -12.15 7.46 60.34
CA LEU A 3 -11.24 8.02 59.35
C LEU A 3 -11.47 7.29 58.02
N VAL A 4 -12.16 7.93 57.07
CA VAL A 4 -12.29 7.41 55.71
C VAL A 4 -11.00 7.74 54.96
N VAL A 5 -10.15 6.74 54.76
CA VAL A 5 -8.96 6.84 53.92
C VAL A 5 -9.39 6.74 52.46
N LEU A 6 -9.38 7.88 51.76
CA LEU A 6 -9.67 7.96 50.33
C LEU A 6 -8.44 7.47 49.54
N PHE A 7 -8.45 6.21 49.08
CA PHE A 7 -7.44 5.70 48.15
C PHE A 7 -7.68 6.31 46.76
N ILE A 8 -6.93 7.36 46.41
CA ILE A 8 -6.86 7.86 45.04
C ILE A 8 -5.98 6.89 44.25
N PHE A 9 -6.60 5.99 43.50
CA PHE A 9 -5.92 5.22 42.46
C PHE A 9 -5.53 6.18 41.32
N PHE A 10 -4.29 6.68 41.35
CA PHE A 10 -3.64 7.21 40.16
C PHE A 10 -3.43 6.04 39.19
N PHE A 11 -4.40 5.81 38.30
CA PHE A 11 -4.17 5.03 37.09
C PHE A 11 -3.16 5.82 36.25
N LEU A 12 -1.87 5.55 36.47
CA LEU A 12 -0.84 5.75 35.46
C LEU A 12 -1.18 4.77 34.34
N VAL A 13 -2.12 5.16 33.47
CA VAL A 13 -2.28 4.51 32.18
C VAL A 13 -0.99 4.86 31.44
N PRO A 14 -0.06 3.91 31.20
CA PRO A 14 0.99 4.17 30.24
C PRO A 14 0.27 4.55 28.95
N GLY A 15 0.45 5.80 28.50
CA GLY A 15 -0.09 6.26 27.25
C GLY A 15 0.36 5.26 26.19
N VAL A 16 -0.57 4.45 25.72
CA VAL A 16 -0.37 3.61 24.56
C VAL A 16 -0.20 4.62 23.44
N ILE A 17 1.06 4.91 23.08
CA ILE A 17 1.34 5.73 21.90
C ILE A 17 0.75 4.92 20.76
N SER A 18 -0.37 5.40 20.24
CA SER A 18 -1.04 4.77 19.13
C SER A 18 -0.06 4.82 17.96
N GLN A 19 0.26 3.65 17.41
CA GLN A 19 1.04 3.56 16.17
C GLN A 19 0.34 4.28 14.99
N ASP A 20 -0.92 4.66 15.18
CA ASP A 20 -1.76 5.38 14.22
C ASP A 20 -1.67 6.92 14.34
N ASP A 21 -0.90 7.47 15.31
CA ASP A 21 -0.72 8.92 15.43
C ASP A 21 0.34 9.43 14.43
N ALA A 22 -0.11 10.15 13.41
CA ALA A 22 0.74 10.76 12.40
C ALA A 22 1.12 12.21 12.76
N SER A 23 2.28 12.66 12.28
CA SER A 23 2.74 14.04 12.34
C SER A 23 3.36 14.46 11.01
N MET A 24 3.46 15.77 10.77
CA MET A 24 4.09 16.31 9.57
C MET A 24 5.40 17.00 9.96
N VAL A 25 6.50 16.64 9.32
CA VAL A 25 7.80 17.30 9.51
C VAL A 25 8.09 18.18 8.31
N GLU A 26 8.08 19.49 8.53
CA GLU A 26 8.40 20.48 7.50
C GLU A 26 9.90 20.73 7.40
N ILE A 27 10.42 20.73 6.17
CA ILE A 27 11.81 21.02 5.85
C ILE A 27 11.90 21.89 4.58
N TYR A 28 13.01 22.62 4.44
CA TYR A 28 13.34 23.30 3.19
C TYR A 28 13.83 22.28 2.17
N ALA A 29 12.96 21.94 1.24
CA ALA A 29 13.25 21.03 0.14
C ALA A 29 12.25 21.24 -0.99
N LYS A 30 12.58 20.68 -2.15
CA LYS A 30 11.70 20.60 -3.31
C LYS A 30 11.58 19.17 -3.81
N VAL A 31 10.49 18.87 -4.49
CA VAL A 31 10.34 17.59 -5.22
C VAL A 31 11.20 17.65 -6.48
N ALA A 32 12.03 16.62 -6.73
CA ALA A 32 12.99 16.61 -7.84
C ALA A 32 12.33 16.37 -9.21
N SER A 33 11.20 15.65 -9.23
CA SER A 33 10.47 15.29 -10.45
C SER A 33 9.07 15.91 -10.49
N GLU A 34 8.60 16.28 -11.69
CA GLU A 34 7.26 16.84 -11.93
C GLU A 34 6.16 15.76 -11.96
N VAL A 35 6.23 14.70 -11.15
CA VAL A 35 5.29 13.57 -11.25
C VAL A 35 4.43 13.42 -9.98
N PRO A 36 3.11 13.69 -10.06
CA PRO A 36 2.44 14.54 -11.04
C PRO A 36 2.45 16.00 -10.57
N SER A 37 2.99 16.90 -11.39
CA SER A 37 2.84 18.35 -11.25
C SER A 37 2.07 18.89 -12.46
N THR A 38 1.06 19.73 -12.21
CA THR A 38 0.69 20.83 -13.10
C THR A 38 0.03 21.94 -12.28
N ARG A 39 0.83 22.62 -11.45
CA ARG A 39 0.44 23.65 -10.44
C ARG A 39 -0.54 23.14 -9.38
N GLY A 40 -0.16 23.32 -8.12
CA GLY A 40 -1.00 22.97 -6.98
C GLY A 40 -2.30 23.76 -6.90
N SER A 41 -3.01 23.60 -5.79
CA SER A 41 -4.07 24.54 -5.44
C SER A 41 -3.46 25.75 -4.74
N LEU A 42 -3.91 26.96 -5.06
CA LEU A 42 -3.52 28.16 -4.31
C LEU A 42 -4.21 28.12 -2.93
N ILE A 43 -3.56 27.50 -1.96
CA ILE A 43 -4.05 27.34 -0.59
C ILE A 43 -2.93 27.62 0.40
N ALA A 44 -3.29 28.19 1.56
CA ALA A 44 -2.31 28.53 2.59
C ALA A 44 -1.50 27.28 3.04
N PRO A 45 -0.18 27.40 3.28
CA PRO A 45 0.69 26.29 3.66
C PRO A 45 0.16 25.47 4.86
N ALA A 46 -0.29 26.14 5.93
CA ALA A 46 -0.85 25.44 7.09
C ALA A 46 -2.08 24.57 6.73
N LYS A 47 -2.90 25.03 5.77
CA LYS A 47 -4.05 24.27 5.29
C LYS A 47 -3.62 23.11 4.40
N CYS A 48 -2.60 23.31 3.58
CA CYS A 48 -1.98 22.26 2.75
C CYS A 48 -1.51 21.09 3.62
N VAL A 49 -0.68 21.38 4.62
CA VAL A 49 -0.13 20.42 5.58
C VAL A 49 -1.25 19.70 6.34
N ASN A 50 -2.25 20.44 6.84
CA ASN A 50 -3.39 19.84 7.54
C ASN A 50 -4.23 18.94 6.64
N ASN A 51 -4.45 19.31 5.37
CA ASN A 51 -5.15 18.46 4.42
C ASN A 51 -4.40 17.15 4.21
N CYS A 52 -3.06 17.18 4.11
CA CYS A 52 -2.26 15.97 3.97
C CYS A 52 -2.25 15.11 5.25
N LEU A 53 -2.13 15.75 6.41
CA LEU A 53 -2.18 15.05 7.70
C LEU A 53 -3.49 14.28 7.88
N ASN A 54 -4.62 14.89 7.51
CA ASN A 54 -5.95 14.28 7.64
C ASN A 54 -6.31 13.32 6.49
N ASN A 55 -5.61 13.35 5.36
CA ASN A 55 -5.80 12.39 4.28
C ASN A 55 -4.95 11.13 4.54
N GLN A 56 -5.61 9.98 4.66
CA GLN A 56 -4.96 8.69 4.90
C GLN A 56 -3.92 8.32 3.83
N TYR A 57 -4.16 8.72 2.57
CA TYR A 57 -3.32 8.37 1.42
C TYR A 57 -2.20 9.38 1.15
N CYS A 58 -2.33 10.60 1.68
CA CYS A 58 -1.32 11.64 1.51
C CYS A 58 -0.10 11.37 2.39
N ILE A 59 1.08 11.52 1.81
CA ILE A 59 2.36 11.28 2.49
C ILE A 59 3.29 12.48 2.46
N LEU A 60 3.03 13.45 1.57
CA LEU A 60 3.83 14.65 1.46
C LEU A 60 2.97 15.83 0.99
N ALA A 61 3.12 16.96 1.66
CA ALA A 61 2.65 18.26 1.19
C ALA A 61 3.85 19.05 0.65
N TYR A 62 3.73 19.62 -0.54
CA TYR A 62 4.75 20.48 -1.16
C TYR A 62 4.19 21.87 -1.34
N MET A 63 4.97 22.88 -0.94
CA MET A 63 4.62 24.29 -1.05
C MET A 63 5.68 24.98 -1.89
N ASP A 64 5.24 25.65 -2.96
CA ASP A 64 6.11 26.43 -3.83
C ASP A 64 6.13 27.92 -3.45
N THR A 65 6.99 28.68 -4.13
CA THR A 65 7.21 30.12 -3.89
C THR A 65 6.01 31.00 -4.29
N GLU A 66 5.08 30.49 -5.09
CA GLU A 66 3.87 31.18 -5.52
C GLU A 66 2.68 30.88 -4.57
N GLY A 67 2.89 30.06 -3.53
CA GLY A 67 1.88 29.66 -2.56
C GLY A 67 0.97 28.54 -3.05
N TYR A 68 1.34 27.85 -4.14
CA TYR A 68 0.63 26.63 -4.53
C TYR A 68 1.05 25.46 -3.65
N CYS A 69 0.06 24.62 -3.39
CA CYS A 69 0.21 23.39 -2.62
C CYS A 69 -0.12 22.16 -3.46
N LEU A 70 0.75 21.16 -3.39
CA LEU A 70 0.51 19.82 -3.91
C LEU A 70 0.57 18.80 -2.77
N ASN A 71 -0.49 18.00 -2.63
CA ASN A 71 -0.54 16.86 -1.71
C ASN A 71 -0.31 15.58 -2.52
N TYR A 72 0.78 14.88 -2.24
CA TYR A 72 1.17 13.66 -2.93
C TYR A 72 0.67 12.43 -2.17
N GLU A 73 0.08 11.51 -2.93
CA GLU A 73 -0.40 10.22 -2.42
C GLU A 73 0.62 9.13 -2.72
N TYR A 74 0.96 8.31 -1.71
CA TYR A 74 1.97 7.25 -1.87
C TYR A 74 1.64 6.29 -3.00
N SER A 75 0.36 5.94 -3.16
CA SER A 75 -0.12 5.01 -4.17
C SER A 75 0.13 5.48 -5.60
N LYS A 76 0.36 6.77 -5.83
CA LYS A 76 0.57 7.33 -7.18
C LYS A 76 2.02 7.23 -7.66
N PHE A 77 2.95 6.80 -6.82
CA PHE A 77 4.38 6.75 -7.18
C PHE A 77 4.75 5.48 -7.94
N SER A 78 4.69 5.52 -9.26
CA SER A 78 5.11 4.39 -10.12
C SER A 78 6.62 4.27 -10.29
N THR A 79 7.39 5.30 -9.91
CA THR A 79 8.85 5.35 -9.97
C THR A 79 9.41 5.87 -8.66
N THR A 80 10.74 5.89 -8.53
CA THR A 80 11.41 6.56 -7.41
C THR A 80 10.96 8.02 -7.32
N PHE A 81 10.42 8.38 -6.16
CA PHE A 81 10.07 9.74 -5.78
C PHE A 81 11.24 10.35 -5.01
N GLU A 82 11.61 11.59 -5.30
CA GLU A 82 12.79 12.23 -4.72
C GLU A 82 12.45 13.63 -4.21
N ILE A 83 12.93 13.93 -3.01
CA ILE A 83 12.95 15.28 -2.45
C ILE A 83 14.40 15.71 -2.23
N VAL A 84 14.71 16.94 -2.61
CA VAL A 84 16.06 17.50 -2.56
C VAL A 84 16.05 18.68 -1.60
N THR A 85 16.94 18.67 -0.61
CA THR A 85 17.09 19.78 0.34
C THR A 85 17.47 21.05 -0.39
N THR A 86 16.86 22.16 0.01
CA THR A 86 17.13 23.50 -0.54
C THR A 86 17.61 24.43 0.57
N LEU A 87 18.06 25.62 0.18
CA LEU A 87 18.31 26.67 1.16
C LEU A 87 16.97 27.29 1.57
N ASN A 88 16.94 27.88 2.76
CA ASN A 88 15.77 28.62 3.25
C ASN A 88 15.43 29.84 2.36
N THR A 89 16.43 30.39 1.66
CA THR A 89 16.26 31.49 0.70
C THR A 89 15.53 31.10 -0.57
N ASP A 90 15.42 29.80 -0.85
CA ASP A 90 14.76 29.30 -2.06
C ASP A 90 13.23 29.23 -1.88
N GLU A 91 12.73 29.44 -0.66
CA GLU A 91 11.31 29.49 -0.27
C GLU A 91 10.46 28.25 -0.60
N TYR A 92 11.08 27.17 -1.09
CA TYR A 92 10.44 25.85 -1.20
C TYR A 92 10.40 25.15 0.16
N SER A 93 9.25 24.54 0.48
CA SER A 93 9.16 23.61 1.60
C SER A 93 8.39 22.34 1.23
N VAL A 94 8.73 21.26 1.92
CA VAL A 94 7.92 20.04 1.95
C VAL A 94 7.63 19.69 3.39
N ALA A 95 6.42 19.17 3.64
CA ALA A 95 6.07 18.55 4.90
C ALA A 95 5.85 17.06 4.68
N VAL A 96 6.70 16.23 5.29
CA VAL A 96 6.67 14.78 5.16
C VAL A 96 5.86 14.18 6.29
N LYS A 97 4.92 13.30 5.96
CA LYS A 97 4.09 12.61 6.95
C LYS A 97 4.88 11.45 7.57
N ILE A 98 4.87 11.37 8.90
CA ILE A 98 5.55 10.33 9.67
C ILE A 98 4.69 9.78 10.81
N ASN A 99 4.86 8.51 11.17
CA ASN A 99 4.25 7.87 12.35
C ASN A 99 5.09 8.11 13.62
N LYS A 100 5.49 9.36 13.88
CA LYS A 100 6.25 9.73 15.08
C LYS A 100 5.78 11.07 15.63
N VAL A 101 5.36 11.04 16.90
CA VAL A 101 4.76 12.20 17.59
C VAL A 101 5.81 13.15 18.18
N THR A 102 7.07 12.71 18.32
CA THR A 102 8.14 13.56 18.87
C THR A 102 8.83 14.34 17.76
N CYS A 103 8.70 15.67 17.82
CA CYS A 103 9.43 16.58 16.92
C CYS A 103 10.94 16.37 17.09
N PRO A 104 11.66 16.02 16.02
CA PRO A 104 13.10 15.82 16.06
C PRO A 104 13.82 17.16 16.23
N LYS A 105 14.98 17.15 16.90
CA LYS A 105 15.78 18.37 17.13
C LYS A 105 16.41 18.91 15.85
N SER A 106 16.69 18.03 14.90
CA SER A 106 17.23 18.36 13.59
C SER A 106 16.59 17.46 12.54
N PHE A 107 16.33 17.99 11.35
CA PHE A 107 15.84 17.21 10.22
C PHE A 107 16.85 16.15 9.75
N THR A 108 18.15 16.35 10.02
CA THR A 108 19.22 15.44 9.60
C THR A 108 19.19 14.09 10.31
N GLU A 109 18.54 14.02 11.47
CA GLU A 109 18.39 12.85 12.33
C GLU A 109 17.01 12.17 12.15
N VAL A 110 16.19 12.65 11.22
CA VAL A 110 14.83 12.17 11.04
C VAL A 110 14.81 11.01 10.09
N GLU A 111 14.29 9.90 10.60
CA GLU A 111 13.80 8.82 9.77
C GLU A 111 12.38 9.17 9.36
N PHE A 112 12.17 9.39 8.07
CA PHE A 112 10.83 9.54 7.53
C PHE A 112 10.19 8.15 7.40
N ALA A 113 9.72 7.68 8.55
CA ALA A 113 8.88 6.51 8.84
C ALA A 113 7.38 6.70 8.54
N TYR A 114 6.73 5.99 7.61
CA TYR A 114 5.25 5.98 7.58
C TYR A 114 4.66 4.59 7.32
N VAL A 115 3.37 4.43 7.61
CA VAL A 115 2.64 3.16 7.44
C VAL A 115 1.58 3.29 6.35
N ASP A 116 1.70 2.48 5.29
CA ASP A 116 0.65 2.31 4.29
C ASP A 116 -0.53 1.52 4.87
N ASN A 117 -1.65 2.22 5.02
CA ASN A 117 -2.88 1.70 5.60
C ASN A 117 -3.92 1.30 4.52
N ARG A 118 -3.55 1.27 3.23
CA ARG A 118 -4.42 0.74 2.18
C ARG A 118 -4.81 -0.70 2.52
N ASN A 119 -6.09 -1.02 2.32
CA ASN A 119 -6.67 -2.33 2.64
C ASN A 119 -6.35 -2.86 4.05
N GLY A 120 -6.10 -1.97 5.03
CA GLY A 120 -5.83 -2.36 6.42
C GLY A 120 -4.50 -3.10 6.67
N VAL A 121 -3.60 -3.16 5.68
CA VAL A 121 -2.36 -3.97 5.77
C VAL A 121 -1.39 -3.48 6.83
N LYS A 122 -1.38 -2.16 7.10
CA LYS A 122 -0.40 -1.49 7.98
C LYS A 122 1.04 -1.82 7.58
N TYR A 123 1.39 -1.62 6.31
CA TYR A 123 2.73 -1.93 5.79
C TYR A 123 3.69 -0.77 6.02
N PRO A 124 4.80 -0.93 6.76
CA PRO A 124 5.75 0.16 6.98
C PRO A 124 6.54 0.45 5.69
N PHE A 125 6.74 1.72 5.39
CA PHE A 125 7.71 2.16 4.40
C PHE A 125 8.56 3.29 4.98
N GLN A 126 9.76 3.43 4.43
CA GLN A 126 10.73 4.40 4.89
C GLN A 126 11.40 5.09 3.72
N TRP A 127 11.57 6.40 3.85
CA TRP A 127 12.38 7.15 2.92
C TRP A 127 13.86 6.85 3.15
N THR A 128 14.59 6.67 2.05
CA THR A 128 16.03 6.45 2.06
C THR A 128 16.74 7.79 1.94
N LYS A 129 17.57 8.13 2.93
CA LYS A 129 18.39 9.34 2.88
C LYS A 129 19.45 9.23 1.78
N THR A 130 19.63 10.30 1.01
CA THR A 130 20.68 10.46 -0.01
C THR A 130 21.63 11.58 0.41
N GLU A 131 22.65 11.86 -0.42
CA GLU A 131 23.57 12.98 -0.18
C GLU A 131 22.86 14.33 -0.23
N THR A 132 21.82 14.45 -1.07
CA THR A 132 21.13 15.71 -1.38
C THR A 132 19.70 15.78 -0.81
N GLY A 133 19.22 14.72 -0.15
CA GLY A 133 17.85 14.67 0.37
C GLY A 133 17.37 13.26 0.67
N TRP A 134 16.23 12.87 0.12
CA TRP A 134 15.63 11.55 0.35
C TRP A 134 14.93 11.02 -0.89
N THR A 135 14.92 9.69 -1.02
CA THR A 135 14.16 8.97 -2.05
C THR A 135 13.18 7.99 -1.42
N LEU A 136 12.09 7.74 -2.13
CA LEU A 136 11.07 6.77 -1.76
C LEU A 136 10.65 5.96 -2.98
N VAL A 137 10.55 4.65 -2.80
CA VAL A 137 10.01 3.74 -3.80
C VAL A 137 8.71 3.16 -3.24
N ASN A 138 7.64 3.19 -4.02
CA ASN A 138 6.43 2.43 -3.73
C ASN A 138 6.50 1.09 -4.46
N PRO A 139 6.57 -0.05 -3.75
CA PRO A 139 6.61 -1.36 -4.39
C PRO A 139 5.21 -1.83 -4.84
N CYS A 140 4.15 -1.09 -4.50
CA CYS A 140 2.78 -1.37 -4.88
C CYS A 140 2.00 -0.10 -5.30
N PRO A 141 2.38 0.54 -6.43
CA PRO A 141 1.65 1.67 -6.96
C PRO A 141 0.29 1.27 -7.53
N GLU A 142 -0.65 2.20 -7.55
CA GLU A 142 -1.91 2.03 -8.27
C GLU A 142 -1.67 1.80 -9.77
N PRO A 143 -2.48 0.97 -10.43
CA PRO A 143 -3.76 0.42 -9.95
C PRO A 143 -3.63 -0.86 -9.09
N ALA A 144 -2.41 -1.32 -8.81
CA ALA A 144 -2.19 -2.45 -7.92
C ALA A 144 -2.58 -2.14 -6.46
N ARG A 145 -2.90 -3.21 -5.74
CA ARG A 145 -3.45 -3.17 -4.39
C ARG A 145 -2.64 -4.06 -3.45
N ILE A 146 -2.38 -3.56 -2.25
CA ILE A 146 -1.58 -4.25 -1.22
C ILE A 146 -2.49 -5.12 -0.34
N TYR A 147 -2.05 -6.34 -0.01
CA TYR A 147 -2.79 -7.24 0.88
C TYR A 147 -1.87 -7.98 1.82
N ARG A 148 -2.40 -8.30 3.01
CA ARG A 148 -1.73 -9.13 4.01
C ARG A 148 -2.32 -10.54 3.94
N ARG A 149 -1.47 -11.53 3.65
CA ARG A 149 -1.85 -12.96 3.64
C ARG A 149 -1.54 -13.64 4.97
N SER A 150 -0.52 -13.15 5.67
CA SER A 150 -0.15 -13.58 7.01
C SER A 150 0.63 -12.48 7.73
N GLU A 151 1.04 -12.73 8.98
CA GLU A 151 1.91 -11.83 9.75
C GLU A 151 3.18 -11.40 8.98
N THR A 152 3.72 -12.28 8.13
CA THR A 152 5.01 -12.09 7.44
C THR A 152 4.91 -12.05 5.92
N VAL A 153 3.69 -12.15 5.37
CA VAL A 153 3.47 -12.16 3.92
C VAL A 153 2.53 -11.03 3.55
N VAL A 154 3.11 -10.05 2.87
CA VAL A 154 2.40 -8.95 2.23
C VAL A 154 2.65 -9.03 0.73
N VAL A 155 1.60 -8.86 -0.06
CA VAL A 155 1.63 -8.96 -1.51
C VAL A 155 1.10 -7.70 -2.15
N CYS A 156 1.58 -7.40 -3.35
CA CYS A 156 1.00 -6.42 -4.24
C CYS A 156 0.33 -7.15 -5.41
N LEU A 157 -0.96 -6.93 -5.60
CA LEU A 157 -1.78 -7.64 -6.59
C LEU A 157 -2.38 -6.65 -7.58
N GLU A 158 -2.38 -7.01 -8.86
CA GLU A 158 -2.98 -6.22 -9.93
C GLU A 158 -3.79 -7.13 -10.84
N LEU A 159 -5.01 -6.68 -11.15
CA LEU A 159 -5.88 -7.32 -12.13
C LEU A 159 -5.58 -6.75 -13.51
N TYR A 160 -5.21 -7.63 -14.42
CA TYR A 160 -5.07 -7.30 -15.84
C TYR A 160 -6.23 -7.90 -16.60
N LEU A 161 -6.95 -7.07 -17.36
CA LEU A 161 -8.01 -7.56 -18.25
C LEU A 161 -7.36 -8.07 -19.55
N THR A 162 -7.45 -9.36 -19.81
CA THR A 162 -6.82 -10.05 -20.93
C THR A 162 -7.76 -11.14 -21.45
N ILE A 163 -7.66 -11.46 -22.74
CA ILE A 163 -8.36 -12.58 -23.39
C ILE A 163 -7.44 -13.81 -23.36
N SER A 164 -6.82 -14.08 -22.21
CA SER A 164 -5.96 -15.26 -22.04
C SER A 164 -6.86 -16.49 -21.97
N GLN A 165 -6.66 -17.44 -22.87
CA GLN A 165 -7.53 -18.61 -22.99
C GLN A 165 -7.05 -19.77 -22.11
N THR A 166 -5.76 -19.77 -21.75
CA THR A 166 -5.15 -20.84 -20.93
C THR A 166 -4.37 -20.32 -19.72
N GLN A 167 -4.19 -21.18 -18.71
CA GLN A 167 -3.34 -20.91 -17.55
C GLN A 167 -1.90 -20.53 -17.93
N SER A 168 -1.33 -21.26 -18.89
CA SER A 168 0.05 -21.06 -19.33
C SER A 168 0.24 -19.67 -19.94
N GLU A 169 -0.71 -19.23 -20.77
CA GLU A 169 -0.73 -17.87 -21.33
C GLU A 169 -0.89 -16.81 -20.25
N ALA A 170 -1.77 -17.03 -19.27
CA ALA A 170 -1.96 -16.13 -18.14
C ALA A 170 -0.69 -16.00 -17.27
N SER A 171 -0.02 -17.13 -17.01
CA SER A 171 1.26 -17.15 -16.30
C SER A 171 2.36 -16.43 -17.06
N ALA A 172 2.53 -16.73 -18.35
CA ALA A 172 3.49 -16.06 -19.21
C ALA A 172 3.22 -14.55 -19.32
N TYR A 173 1.95 -14.14 -19.33
CA TYR A 173 1.57 -12.74 -19.29
C TYR A 173 2.04 -12.07 -18.00
N CYS A 174 1.78 -12.66 -16.82
CA CYS A 174 2.27 -12.10 -15.56
C CYS A 174 3.80 -11.99 -15.51
N GLU A 175 4.50 -12.98 -16.05
CA GLU A 175 5.97 -12.95 -16.15
C GLU A 175 6.47 -11.82 -17.06
N SER A 176 5.76 -11.53 -18.16
CA SER A 176 6.06 -10.38 -19.02
C SER A 176 5.90 -9.03 -18.30
N GLN A 177 5.07 -8.98 -17.24
CA GLN A 177 4.91 -7.82 -16.37
C GLN A 177 5.92 -7.81 -15.20
N GLY A 178 6.88 -8.75 -15.17
CA GLY A 178 7.85 -8.90 -14.07
C GLY A 178 7.22 -9.42 -12.77
N LYS A 179 6.02 -10.00 -12.84
CA LYS A 179 5.25 -10.51 -11.70
C LYS A 179 5.04 -12.01 -11.83
N LYS A 180 4.39 -12.63 -10.84
CA LYS A 180 3.91 -14.01 -10.92
C LYS A 180 2.40 -14.03 -10.94
N MET A 181 1.81 -15.01 -11.60
CA MET A 181 0.38 -15.25 -11.47
C MET A 181 0.09 -15.62 -10.02
N SER A 182 -0.86 -14.90 -9.40
CA SER A 182 -1.07 -15.01 -7.95
C SER A 182 -2.41 -15.64 -7.63
N ARG A 183 -2.43 -16.44 -6.55
CA ARG A 183 -3.66 -16.98 -5.97
C ARG A 183 -4.40 -15.90 -5.20
N ILE A 184 -5.73 -15.90 -5.22
CA ILE A 184 -6.54 -15.14 -4.26
C ILE A 184 -6.73 -15.99 -3.00
N VAL A 185 -6.32 -15.47 -1.84
CA VAL A 185 -6.24 -16.28 -0.61
C VAL A 185 -7.28 -15.96 0.46
N ASN A 186 -7.98 -14.83 0.35
CA ASN A 186 -9.02 -14.39 1.29
C ASN A 186 -10.08 -13.53 0.58
N HIS A 187 -11.16 -13.21 1.29
CA HIS A 187 -12.26 -12.39 0.75
C HIS A 187 -11.83 -10.96 0.37
N ASP A 188 -10.88 -10.36 1.10
CA ASP A 188 -10.39 -9.01 0.81
C ASP A 188 -9.72 -8.96 -0.57
N GLU A 189 -8.89 -9.96 -0.89
CA GLU A 189 -8.29 -10.13 -2.20
C GLU A 189 -9.36 -10.41 -3.27
N ALA A 190 -10.37 -11.25 -2.98
CA ALA A 190 -11.44 -11.56 -3.94
C ALA A 190 -12.24 -10.32 -4.37
N SER A 191 -12.39 -9.33 -3.49
CA SER A 191 -13.09 -8.07 -3.78
C SER A 191 -12.47 -7.25 -4.92
N MET A 192 -11.22 -7.51 -5.30
CA MET A 192 -10.59 -6.83 -6.45
C MET A 192 -11.03 -7.36 -7.81
N THR A 193 -11.60 -8.56 -7.85
CA THR A 193 -11.89 -9.27 -9.09
C THR A 193 -13.30 -8.95 -9.57
N LEU A 194 -13.41 -8.32 -10.76
CA LEU A 194 -14.68 -7.92 -11.37
C LEU A 194 -15.30 -9.03 -12.24
N GLY A 195 -14.83 -10.27 -12.12
CA GLY A 195 -15.23 -11.35 -12.99
C GLY A 195 -14.22 -12.49 -12.91
N VAL A 196 -14.72 -13.67 -13.26
CA VAL A 196 -14.14 -15.01 -13.23
C VAL A 196 -12.62 -15.09 -13.52
N PHE A 197 -11.76 -15.52 -12.56
CA PHE A 197 -10.33 -15.85 -12.80
C PHE A 197 -9.71 -16.98 -11.95
N GLY A 198 -9.11 -17.98 -12.64
CA GLY A 198 -8.01 -18.81 -12.12
C GLY A 198 -8.01 -20.30 -12.49
N PHE A 199 -6.91 -20.80 -13.06
CA PHE A 199 -6.68 -22.23 -13.26
C PHE A 199 -5.53 -22.79 -12.39
N ALA A 200 -5.70 -23.98 -11.79
CA ALA A 200 -4.63 -24.77 -11.19
C ALA A 200 -4.90 -26.29 -11.19
N LYS A 201 -4.27 -27.01 -12.12
CA LYS A 201 -4.16 -28.49 -12.10
C LYS A 201 -3.52 -29.04 -10.81
N ASP A 202 -2.68 -28.23 -10.17
CA ASP A 202 -2.14 -28.43 -8.83
C ASP A 202 -2.31 -27.11 -8.07
N TYR A 203 -2.85 -27.15 -6.85
CA TYR A 203 -3.10 -25.96 -6.01
C TYR A 203 -1.84 -25.14 -5.63
N THR A 204 -0.67 -25.55 -6.11
CA THR A 204 0.60 -24.82 -6.09
C THR A 204 0.69 -23.82 -7.24
N PHE A 205 0.30 -22.58 -6.99
CA PHE A 205 0.50 -21.45 -7.90
C PHE A 205 1.96 -20.96 -7.91
N SER A 206 2.35 -20.25 -8.98
CA SER A 206 3.73 -19.83 -9.24
C SER A 206 4.28 -18.76 -8.28
N ASP A 207 3.44 -18.20 -7.41
CA ASP A 207 3.85 -17.30 -6.32
C ASP A 207 4.41 -18.04 -5.08
N GLY A 208 4.34 -19.38 -5.06
CA GLY A 208 4.94 -20.24 -4.03
C GLY A 208 4.23 -20.19 -2.68
N TYR A 209 3.06 -19.54 -2.59
CA TYR A 209 2.29 -19.44 -1.35
C TYR A 209 1.24 -20.56 -1.29
N THR A 210 1.43 -21.51 -0.38
CA THR A 210 0.65 -22.77 -0.34
C THR A 210 -0.44 -22.82 0.72
N ASN A 211 -0.60 -21.80 1.56
CA ASN A 211 -1.35 -21.95 2.80
C ASN A 211 -2.44 -20.89 2.99
N THR A 212 -3.69 -21.24 2.68
CA THR A 212 -4.86 -20.70 3.39
C THR A 212 -5.98 -21.72 3.41
N LEU A 213 -6.54 -21.92 4.60
CA LEU A 213 -7.72 -22.74 4.92
C LEU A 213 -9.04 -22.07 4.49
N GLU A 214 -9.02 -20.77 4.21
CA GLU A 214 -10.24 -19.97 3.99
C GLU A 214 -10.88 -20.27 2.62
N LEU A 215 -10.05 -20.53 1.60
CA LEU A 215 -10.48 -20.80 0.23
C LEU A 215 -9.89 -22.14 -0.24
N ASP A 216 -10.27 -23.22 0.44
CA ASP A 216 -9.85 -24.58 0.13
C ASP A 216 -10.80 -25.22 -0.92
N PRO A 217 -10.40 -25.30 -2.20
CA PRO A 217 -11.19 -25.94 -3.25
C PRO A 217 -11.48 -27.43 -2.98
N THR A 218 -10.71 -28.12 -2.13
CA THR A 218 -10.99 -29.53 -1.80
C THR A 218 -12.27 -29.70 -0.96
N GLN A 219 -12.81 -28.62 -0.38
CA GLN A 219 -14.11 -28.64 0.29
C GLN A 219 -15.30 -28.65 -0.68
N SER A 220 -15.08 -28.40 -1.98
CA SER A 220 -16.14 -28.37 -3.00
C SER A 220 -16.52 -29.76 -3.53
N GLY A 221 -15.76 -30.81 -3.20
CA GLY A 221 -16.06 -32.19 -3.61
C GLY A 221 -15.63 -32.56 -5.03
N GLU A 222 -14.93 -31.69 -5.76
CA GLU A 222 -14.37 -32.00 -7.08
C GLU A 222 -13.06 -32.82 -6.98
N THR A 223 -12.99 -33.93 -7.73
CA THR A 223 -11.85 -34.87 -7.74
C THR A 223 -11.16 -34.94 -9.11
N GLY A 224 -10.87 -33.79 -9.73
CA GLY A 224 -10.20 -33.67 -11.04
C GLY A 224 -9.32 -32.42 -11.18
N ASP A 225 -8.78 -32.16 -12.38
CA ASP A 225 -8.06 -30.92 -12.73
C ASP A 225 -9.06 -29.75 -12.61
N ALA A 226 -9.10 -29.10 -11.44
CA ALA A 226 -10.10 -28.10 -11.07
C ALA A 226 -9.49 -26.72 -10.88
N CYS A 227 -10.27 -25.70 -11.18
CA CYS A 227 -9.78 -24.35 -11.39
C CYS A 227 -10.70 -23.34 -10.71
N LEU A 228 -10.08 -22.41 -9.97
CA LEU A 228 -10.77 -21.43 -9.12
C LEU A 228 -11.26 -20.25 -9.95
N MET A 229 -12.57 -20.06 -10.00
CA MET A 229 -13.26 -19.03 -10.74
C MET A 229 -13.79 -17.99 -9.76
N ILE A 230 -13.31 -16.75 -9.84
CA ILE A 230 -13.75 -15.70 -8.91
C ILE A 230 -14.64 -14.70 -9.63
N SER A 231 -15.94 -14.70 -9.37
CA SER A 231 -16.92 -13.84 -10.02
C SER A 231 -17.65 -12.98 -9.00
N PHE A 232 -17.58 -11.65 -9.13
CA PHE A 232 -18.26 -10.70 -8.23
C PHE A 232 -18.00 -10.98 -6.74
N GLY A 233 -16.75 -11.32 -6.37
CA GLY A 233 -16.36 -11.66 -4.99
C GLY A 233 -16.82 -13.04 -4.51
N SER A 234 -17.50 -13.81 -5.36
CA SER A 234 -17.83 -15.23 -5.12
C SER A 234 -16.77 -16.12 -5.75
N ILE A 235 -16.50 -17.27 -5.13
CA ILE A 235 -15.49 -18.22 -5.60
C ILE A 235 -16.20 -19.51 -5.98
N ASP A 236 -15.93 -19.99 -7.18
CA ASP A 236 -16.48 -21.19 -7.78
C ASP A 236 -15.34 -22.10 -8.23
N VAL A 237 -15.58 -23.40 -8.31
CA VAL A 237 -14.59 -24.41 -8.73
C VAL A 237 -15.13 -25.06 -9.99
N GLN A 238 -14.39 -25.02 -11.08
CA GLN A 238 -14.80 -25.60 -12.37
C GLN A 238 -13.66 -26.35 -13.05
N GLY A 239 -14.01 -27.24 -13.99
CA GLY A 239 -13.05 -27.93 -14.83
C GLY A 239 -12.18 -26.96 -15.64
N CYS A 240 -10.88 -27.22 -15.69
CA CYS A 240 -9.91 -26.32 -16.33
C CYS A 240 -10.02 -26.23 -17.87
N GLU A 241 -10.94 -26.95 -18.51
CA GLU A 241 -11.21 -26.84 -19.95
C GLU A 241 -12.46 -26.00 -20.24
N ASP A 242 -13.39 -25.93 -19.28
CA ASP A 242 -14.69 -25.24 -19.43
C ASP A 242 -14.59 -23.73 -19.23
N ALA A 243 -13.48 -23.27 -18.67
CA ALA A 243 -13.35 -21.89 -18.25
C ALA A 243 -12.90 -20.93 -19.38
N ALA A 244 -12.92 -21.36 -20.65
CA ALA A 244 -12.37 -20.72 -21.85
C ALA A 244 -12.88 -19.28 -22.21
N SER A 245 -13.45 -18.53 -21.27
CA SER A 245 -14.01 -17.18 -21.45
C SER A 245 -13.59 -16.19 -20.35
N PHE A 246 -12.38 -16.33 -19.80
CA PHE A 246 -11.85 -15.39 -18.80
C PHE A 246 -11.62 -13.99 -19.39
N VAL A 247 -11.96 -12.98 -18.59
CA VAL A 247 -11.79 -11.55 -18.88
C VAL A 247 -10.51 -10.95 -18.23
N GLY A 248 -9.47 -11.74 -17.91
CA GLY A 248 -8.36 -11.25 -17.07
C GLY A 248 -7.47 -12.27 -16.33
N VAL A 249 -6.49 -11.74 -15.60
CA VAL A 249 -5.53 -12.48 -14.77
C VAL A 249 -5.08 -11.61 -13.59
N VAL A 250 -4.92 -12.21 -12.41
CA VAL A 250 -4.31 -11.53 -11.26
C VAL A 250 -2.82 -11.85 -11.23
N CYS A 251 -2.01 -10.81 -11.37
CA CYS A 251 -0.57 -10.91 -11.25
C CYS A 251 -0.12 -10.19 -9.97
N GLY A 252 0.87 -10.74 -9.29
CA GLY A 252 1.37 -10.17 -8.06
C GLY A 252 2.84 -10.41 -7.79
N SER A 253 3.32 -9.67 -6.80
CA SER A 253 4.66 -9.80 -6.23
C SER A 253 4.55 -9.83 -4.71
N ARG A 254 5.43 -10.61 -4.07
CA ARG A 254 5.63 -10.53 -2.64
C ARG A 254 6.45 -9.28 -2.32
N LEU A 255 5.99 -8.50 -1.36
CA LEU A 255 6.75 -7.37 -0.84
C LEU A 255 7.88 -7.85 0.08
N PRO A 256 9.03 -7.18 0.07
CA PRO A 256 10.20 -7.56 0.86
C PRO A 256 9.96 -7.51 2.38
#